data_AF-A0A0L7RHS4-F1
#
_entry.id   AF-A0A0L7RHS4-F1
#
_cell.length_a   1.000
_cell.length_b   1.000
_cell.length_c   1.000
_cell.angle_alpha   90.00
_cell.angle_beta   90.00
_cell.angle_gamma   90.00
#
_symmetry.space_group_name_H-M   'P 1'
#
loop_
_entity.id
_entity.type
_entity.pdbx_description
1 polymer ?
#
loop_
_entity_poly.entity_id
_entity_poly.type
_entity_poly.pdbx_seq_one_letter_code
_entity_poly.pdbx_strand_id
1 'polypeptide(L)'
;MFSNKKNNLPPRPHIPDSEHMLEDLTNASMDDIAFKIINKDEISGENSMNVTTSDTYQKVKIYLNTKQQLRHLETTLEKKEQQLRTDNEEIKRLADDIKKQAQAALIT
;
A
#
# COMPACT_ATOMS: atom_id res chain seq x y z
N MET A 1 25.67 -14.87 -55.06
CA MET A 1 24.35 -15.43 -54.73
C MET A 1 24.25 -15.54 -53.21
N PHE A 2 23.65 -14.55 -52.54
CA PHE A 2 23.41 -14.62 -51.10
C PHE A 2 22.03 -15.22 -50.88
N SER A 3 22.00 -16.54 -50.64
CA SER A 3 20.80 -17.29 -50.29
C SER A 3 20.20 -16.76 -48.99
N ASN A 4 18.93 -16.40 -49.04
CA ASN A 4 18.09 -15.95 -47.94
C ASN A 4 18.12 -16.97 -46.77
N LYS A 5 19.00 -16.75 -45.79
CA LYS A 5 18.92 -17.45 -44.51
C LYS A 5 17.66 -16.94 -43.82
N LYS A 6 16.57 -17.69 -43.89
CA LYS A 6 15.39 -17.45 -43.04
C LYS A 6 15.89 -17.36 -41.61
N ASN A 7 15.61 -16.24 -40.94
CA ASN A 7 16.09 -15.94 -39.60
C ASN A 7 15.73 -17.10 -38.66
N ASN A 8 16.71 -17.92 -38.28
CA ASN A 8 16.59 -18.98 -37.27
C ASN A 8 16.50 -18.40 -35.85
N LEU A 9 15.83 -17.26 -35.68
CA LEU A 9 15.63 -16.68 -34.36
C LEU A 9 14.58 -17.51 -33.62
N PRO A 10 14.81 -17.80 -32.33
CA PRO A 10 13.78 -18.41 -31.51
C PRO A 10 12.54 -17.50 -31.48
N PRO A 11 11.35 -18.09 -31.26
CA PRO A 11 10.12 -17.32 -31.12
C PRO A 11 10.27 -16.31 -29.97
N ARG A 12 9.72 -15.12 -30.17
CA ARG A 12 9.74 -14.07 -29.16
C ARG A 12 8.99 -14.56 -27.90
N PRO A 13 9.53 -14.34 -26.69
CA PRO A 13 8.80 -14.63 -25.46
C PRO A 13 7.44 -13.95 -25.42
N HIS A 14 6.50 -14.57 -24.71
CA HIS A 14 5.17 -13.99 -24.49
C HIS A 14 5.27 -12.73 -23.62
N ILE A 15 4.33 -11.80 -23.81
CA ILE A 15 4.22 -10.63 -22.96
C ILE A 15 3.76 -11.10 -21.57
N PRO A 16 4.35 -10.60 -20.47
CA PRO A 16 3.92 -10.97 -19.13
C PRO A 16 2.44 -10.68 -18.89
N ASP A 17 1.77 -11.58 -18.18
CA ASP A 17 0.41 -11.35 -17.69
C ASP A 17 0.44 -10.51 -16.41
N SER A 18 -0.70 -9.90 -16.07
CA SER A 18 -0.97 -9.17 -14.84
C SER A 18 -0.60 -9.93 -13.56
N GLU A 19 -0.74 -11.26 -13.53
CA GLU A 19 -0.32 -12.10 -12.40
C GLU A 19 1.21 -12.05 -12.18
N HIS A 20 1.99 -12.09 -13.26
CA HIS A 20 3.45 -12.00 -13.20
C HIS A 20 3.90 -10.61 -12.73
N MET A 21 3.18 -9.56 -13.16
CA MET A 21 3.43 -8.20 -12.68
C MET A 21 3.16 -8.06 -11.17
N LEU A 22 2.11 -8.74 -10.67
CA LEU A 22 1.81 -8.75 -9.25
C LEU A 22 2.87 -9.51 -8.45
N GLU A 23 3.33 -10.65 -8.95
CA GLU A 23 4.44 -11.39 -8.35
C GLU A 23 5.68 -10.51 -8.20
N ASP A 24 6.11 -9.88 -9.28
CA ASP A 24 7.27 -8.96 -9.29
C ASP A 24 7.07 -7.83 -8.28
N LEU A 25 5.90 -7.17 -8.26
CA LEU A 25 5.60 -6.09 -7.33
C LEU A 25 5.58 -6.53 -5.86
N THR A 26 5.12 -7.75 -5.58
CA THR A 26 5.07 -8.28 -4.20
C THR A 26 6.45 -8.70 -3.69
N ASN A 27 7.33 -9.15 -4.59
CA ASN A 27 8.66 -9.66 -4.26
C ASN A 27 9.75 -8.59 -4.40
N ALA A 28 9.46 -7.48 -5.08
CA ALA A 28 10.39 -6.38 -5.29
C ALA A 28 10.77 -5.69 -3.98
N SER A 29 12.08 -5.52 -3.79
CA SER A 29 12.61 -4.63 -2.75
C SER A 29 12.35 -3.16 -3.11
N MET A 30 12.13 -2.31 -2.11
CA MET A 30 11.99 -0.85 -2.33
C MET A 30 13.21 -0.23 -3.02
N ASP A 31 14.37 -0.88 -2.95
CA ASP A 31 15.64 -0.39 -3.50
C ASP A 31 15.99 -0.91 -4.90
N ASP A 32 15.12 -1.71 -5.50
CA ASP A 32 15.35 -2.35 -6.80
C ASP A 32 15.58 -1.29 -7.90
N ILE A 33 16.68 -1.50 -8.64
CA ILE A 33 17.16 -0.60 -9.68
C ILE A 33 16.15 -0.48 -10.82
N ALA A 34 15.42 -1.55 -11.14
CA ALA A 34 14.38 -1.53 -12.17
C ALA A 34 13.26 -0.53 -11.84
N PHE A 35 12.91 -0.38 -10.55
CA PHE A 35 11.89 0.56 -10.09
C PHE A 35 12.44 1.95 -9.76
N LYS A 36 13.74 2.10 -9.48
CA LYS A 36 14.39 3.41 -9.34
C LYS A 36 14.43 4.17 -10.67
N ILE A 37 14.63 3.47 -11.79
CA ILE A 37 14.68 4.09 -13.12
C ILE A 37 13.29 4.63 -13.53
N ILE A 38 12.22 3.87 -13.27
CA ILE A 38 10.83 4.31 -13.55
C ILE A 38 10.49 5.60 -12.79
N ASN A 39 10.88 5.70 -11.52
CA ASN A 39 10.65 6.92 -10.73
C ASN A 39 11.51 8.12 -11.20
N LYS A 40 12.63 7.86 -11.89
CA LYS A 40 13.54 8.90 -12.40
C LYS A 40 13.08 9.45 -13.75
N ASP A 41 12.45 8.62 -14.58
CA ASP A 41 11.94 9.01 -15.90
C ASP A 41 10.62 9.79 -15.85
N GLU A 42 9.90 9.83 -14.72
CA GLU A 42 8.79 10.79 -14.52
C GLU A 42 9.28 12.26 -14.51
N ILE A 43 10.59 12.52 -14.36
CA ILE A 43 11.16 13.89 -14.34
C ILE A 43 11.71 14.32 -15.71
N SER A 44 11.99 13.41 -16.64
CA SER A 44 12.54 13.76 -17.96
C SER A 44 11.63 13.23 -19.06
N GLY A 45 10.82 14.13 -19.62
CA GLY A 45 10.02 13.85 -20.81
C GLY A 45 10.87 13.33 -21.98
N GLU A 46 10.14 12.75 -22.95
CA GLU A 46 10.62 12.28 -24.26
C GLU A 46 11.18 10.86 -24.33
N ASN A 47 10.29 9.85 -24.40
CA ASN A 47 10.23 9.00 -25.59
C ASN A 47 9.02 8.04 -25.59
N SER A 48 8.17 8.24 -26.58
CA SER A 48 7.00 7.45 -26.92
C SER A 48 7.42 6.13 -27.58
N MET A 49 7.52 5.04 -26.81
CA MET A 49 7.22 3.66 -27.25
C MET A 49 6.83 2.82 -26.01
N ASN A 50 5.61 2.26 -26.01
CA ASN A 50 4.96 1.45 -24.96
C ASN A 50 4.32 2.21 -23.78
N VAL A 51 3.43 3.16 -24.08
CA VAL A 51 2.69 3.94 -23.07
C VAL A 51 1.68 3.10 -22.25
N THR A 52 1.13 2.00 -22.79
CA THR A 52 0.03 1.28 -22.13
C THR A 52 0.46 0.33 -21.01
N THR A 53 1.60 -0.34 -21.14
CA THR A 53 2.07 -1.31 -20.13
C THR A 53 2.78 -0.64 -18.96
N SER A 54 3.55 0.42 -19.22
CA SER A 54 4.21 1.23 -18.18
C SER A 54 3.18 1.92 -17.28
N ASP A 55 2.13 2.49 -17.88
CA ASP A 55 1.01 3.10 -17.17
C ASP A 55 0.24 2.09 -16.30
N THR A 56 0.05 0.86 -16.79
CA THR A 56 -0.62 -0.20 -16.03
C THR A 56 0.22 -0.64 -14.83
N TYR A 57 1.53 -0.84 -14.99
CA TYR A 57 2.42 -1.21 -13.89
C TYR A 57 2.46 -0.14 -12.79
N GLN A 58 2.54 1.13 -13.19
CA GLN A 58 2.52 2.27 -12.26
C GLN A 58 1.18 2.36 -11.50
N LYS A 59 0.06 2.16 -12.19
CA LYS A 59 -1.28 2.11 -11.57
C LYS A 59 -1.40 0.99 -10.54
N VAL A 60 -0.90 -0.21 -10.85
CA VAL A 60 -0.93 -1.35 -9.91
C VAL A 60 -0.03 -1.06 -8.69
N LYS A 61 1.15 -0.48 -8.90
CA LYS A 61 2.05 -0.08 -7.80
C LYS A 61 1.39 0.94 -6.86
N ILE A 62 0.78 1.99 -7.42
CA ILE A 62 0.04 3.00 -6.64
C ILE A 62 -1.09 2.34 -5.87
N TYR A 63 -1.89 1.48 -6.54
CA TYR A 63 -2.99 0.76 -5.91
C TYR A 63 -2.52 -0.10 -4.72
N LEU A 64 -1.44 -0.87 -4.88
CA LEU A 64 -0.90 -1.72 -3.81
C LEU A 64 -0.40 -0.89 -2.63
N ASN A 65 0.31 0.21 -2.90
CA ASN A 65 0.77 1.12 -1.86
C ASN A 65 -0.39 1.76 -1.10
N THR A 66 -1.39 2.30 -1.81
CA THR A 66 -2.59 2.88 -1.18
C THR A 66 -3.35 1.84 -0.38
N LYS A 67 -3.50 0.61 -0.88
CA LYS A 67 -4.14 -0.50 -0.16
C LYS A 67 -3.43 -0.83 1.15
N GLN A 68 -2.09 -0.83 1.16
CA GLN A 68 -1.31 -1.06 2.38
C GLN A 68 -1.48 0.09 3.39
N GLN A 69 -1.45 1.34 2.91
CA GLN A 69 -1.70 2.52 3.76
C GLN A 69 -3.09 2.49 4.39
N LEU A 70 -4.12 2.11 3.62
CA LEU A 70 -5.49 1.98 4.12
C LEU A 70 -5.60 0.91 5.21
N ARG A 71 -4.96 -0.25 5.05
CA ARG A 71 -4.92 -1.29 6.11
C ARG A 71 -4.23 -0.78 7.38
N HIS A 72 -3.14 -0.05 7.24
CA HIS A 72 -2.46 0.53 8.39
C HIS A 72 -3.34 1.55 9.11
N LEU A 73 -4.06 2.39 8.35
CA LEU A 73 -5.00 3.35 8.90
C LEU A 73 -6.18 2.68 9.61
N GLU A 74 -6.75 1.64 9.02
CA GLU A 74 -7.83 0.82 9.60
C GLU A 74 -7.41 0.24 10.96
N THR A 75 -6.27 -0.45 11.01
CA THR A 75 -5.76 -1.01 12.28
C THR A 75 -5.43 0.06 13.33
N THR A 76 -5.03 1.26 12.89
CA THR A 76 -4.77 2.39 13.80
C THR A 76 -6.07 2.95 14.36
N LEU A 77 -7.11 3.05 13.52
CA LEU A 77 -8.43 3.53 13.91
C LEU A 77 -9.07 2.58 14.93
N GLU A 78 -9.03 1.27 14.69
CA GLU A 78 -9.54 0.26 15.63
C GLU A 78 -8.87 0.38 17.01
N LYS A 79 -7.55 0.54 17.05
CA LYS A 79 -6.82 0.74 18.32
C LYS A 79 -7.25 2.01 19.05
N LYS A 80 -7.45 3.11 18.31
CA LYS A 80 -7.90 4.39 18.88
C LYS A 80 -9.32 4.32 19.40
N GLU A 81 -10.21 3.64 18.67
CA GLU A 81 -11.58 3.39 19.12
C GLU A 81 -11.59 2.59 20.42
N GLN A 82 -10.83 1.49 20.47
CA GLN A 82 -10.75 0.66 21.68
C GLN A 82 -10.20 1.46 22.87
N GLN A 83 -9.18 2.30 22.66
CA GLN A 83 -8.66 3.17 23.71
C GLN A 83 -9.72 4.14 24.22
N LEU A 84 -10.45 4.81 23.33
CA LEU A 84 -11.51 5.75 23.72
C LEU A 84 -12.64 5.07 24.50
N ARG A 85 -12.98 3.82 24.16
CA ARG A 85 -13.97 3.05 24.91
C ARG A 85 -13.49 2.78 26.33
N THR A 86 -12.24 2.32 26.49
CA THR A 86 -11.63 2.09 27.82
C THR A 86 -11.60 3.38 28.64
N ASP A 87 -11.12 4.49 28.05
CA ASP A 87 -11.05 5.78 28.74
C ASP A 87 -12.44 6.26 29.20
N ASN A 88 -13.47 6.05 28.38
CA ASN A 88 -14.85 6.40 28.73
C ASN A 88 -15.37 5.58 29.93
N GLU A 89 -15.08 4.29 29.97
CA GLU A 89 -15.45 3.42 31.09
C GLU A 89 -14.73 3.84 32.37
N GLU A 90 -13.45 4.18 32.30
CA GLU A 90 -12.69 4.70 33.44
C GLU A 90 -13.25 6.02 33.95
N ILE A 91 -13.58 6.96 33.06
CA ILE A 91 -14.20 8.24 33.44
C ILE A 91 -15.54 8.02 34.14
N LYS A 92 -16.39 7.13 33.62
CA LYS A 92 -17.67 6.80 34.25
C LYS A 92 -17.48 6.22 35.65
N ARG A 93 -16.53 5.29 35.81
CA ARG A 93 -16.20 4.70 37.10
C ARG A 93 -15.72 5.75 38.10
N LEU A 94 -14.81 6.63 37.68
CA LEU A 94 -14.30 7.72 38.52
C LEU A 94 -15.42 8.67 38.94
N ALA A 95 -16.33 9.02 38.02
CA ALA A 95 -17.47 9.88 38.32
C ALA A 95 -18.42 9.24 39.35
N ASP A 96 -18.68 7.94 39.24
CA ASP A 96 -19.49 7.19 40.20
C ASP A 96 -18.83 7.12 41.59
N ASP A 97 -17.51 6.93 41.65
CA ASP A 97 -16.78 6.91 42.91
C ASP A 97 -16.75 8.29 43.58
N ILE A 98 -16.56 9.37 42.81
CA ILE A 98 -16.68 10.75 43.30
C ILE A 98 -18.08 11.01 43.86
N LYS A 99 -19.13 10.59 43.14
CA LYS A 99 -20.51 10.74 43.59
C LYS A 99 -20.76 10.03 44.92
N LYS A 100 -20.27 8.80 45.08
CA LYS A 100 -20.38 8.04 46.34
C LYS A 100 -19.64 8.72 47.49
N GLN A 101 -18.42 9.20 47.25
CA GLN A 101 -17.62 9.91 48.25
C GLN A 101 -18.32 11.20 48.71
N ALA A 102 -18.85 11.99 47.77
CA ALA A 102 -19.59 13.21 48.08
C ALA A 102 -20.86 12.93 48.91
N GLN A 103 -21.59 11.87 48.58
CA GLN A 103 -22.76 11.44 49.35
C GLN A 103 -22.40 11.00 50.77
N ALA A 104 -21.32 10.24 50.95
CA ALA A 104 -20.86 9.82 52.27
C ALA A 104 -20.46 11.01 53.15
N ALA A 105 -19.79 12.02 52.56
CA ALA A 105 -19.38 13.24 53.25
C ALA A 105 -20.56 14.13 53.69
N LEU A 106 -21.74 14.01 53.06
CA LEU A 106 -22.94 14.77 53.42
C LEU A 106 -23.71 14.17 54.62
N ILE A 107 -23.46 12.91 54.96
CA ILE A 107 -24.17 12.17 56.03
C ILE A 107 -23.36 12.17 57.34
N THR A 108 -22.09 12.62 57.29
CA THR A 108 -21.19 12.76 58.44
C THR A 108 -21.22 14.20 58.95
#